data_AF-A0A965GB24-F1
#
_entry.id   AF-A0A965GB24-F1
#
_cell.length_a   1.000
_cell.length_b   1.000
_cell.length_c   1.000
_cell.angle_alpha   90.00
_cell.angle_beta   90.00
_cell.angle_gamma   90.00
#
_symmetry.space_group_name_H-M   'P 1'
#
loop_
_entity.id
_entity.type
_entity.pdbx_description
1 polymer ?
#
loop_
_entity_poly.entity_id
_entity_poly.type
_entity_poly.pdbx_seq_one_letter_code
_entity_poly.pdbx_strand_id
1 'polypeptide(L)'
;LLSGKHSEVAKLILTASGGPFRGFTREQLKEVTPAQALKHPTWAMGKVVTTNSATMVNKGLEIIEAHLLFDVSFDRIAVTVHPQSVVHSMVEFIDGSIIAQCSPPDMKLPIALGMTWPDRVPNITPPVNFSKAHTWTFEPLDEEVFAAVRLAREVGSKGLTYPAVYNAANEQAVEAFHDNKIGYLEIVEIIEETIQSHSADFADQLISSKN
;
A
#
# COMPACT_ATOMS: atom_id res chain seq x y z
N LEU A 1 15.66 -14.11 17.25
CA LEU A 1 17.09 -13.78 17.09
C LEU A 1 17.56 -14.58 15.88
N LEU A 2 17.96 -13.89 14.81
CA LEU A 2 17.75 -14.26 13.39
C LEU A 2 16.26 -14.42 13.02
N SER A 3 15.91 -13.94 11.81
CA SER A 3 14.55 -14.02 11.26
C SER A 3 14.49 -14.79 9.94
N GLY A 4 15.62 -15.20 9.36
CA GLY A 4 15.71 -15.94 8.10
C GLY A 4 16.58 -15.24 7.05
N LYS A 5 16.79 -15.91 5.91
CA LYS A 5 17.46 -15.41 4.70
C LYS A 5 16.43 -15.12 3.61
N HIS A 6 16.81 -14.31 2.62
CA HIS A 6 15.93 -13.98 1.49
C HIS A 6 15.39 -15.23 0.77
N SER A 7 16.23 -16.26 0.57
CA SER A 7 15.84 -17.53 -0.05
C SER A 7 14.81 -18.34 0.74
N GLU A 8 14.60 -18.03 2.02
CA GLU A 8 13.64 -18.70 2.90
C GLU A 8 12.31 -17.97 2.95
N VAL A 9 12.20 -16.77 2.36
CA VAL A 9 10.96 -16.02 2.26
C VAL A 9 10.00 -16.81 1.36
N ALA A 10 8.79 -17.06 1.83
CA ALA A 10 7.69 -17.60 1.05
C ALA A 10 6.79 -16.47 0.54
N LYS A 11 6.42 -15.51 1.39
CA LYS A 11 5.47 -14.44 1.06
C LYS A 11 5.71 -13.19 1.91
N LEU A 12 5.50 -12.01 1.33
CA LEU A 12 5.35 -10.76 2.08
C LEU A 12 3.88 -10.50 2.33
N ILE A 13 3.54 -10.08 3.55
CA ILE A 13 2.15 -9.77 3.93
C ILE A 13 2.12 -8.31 4.38
N LEU A 14 1.54 -7.46 3.53
CA LEU A 14 1.41 -6.03 3.77
C LEU A 14 0.09 -5.74 4.49
N THR A 15 0.15 -5.05 5.62
CA THR A 15 -1.05 -4.64 6.36
C THR A 15 -1.55 -3.27 5.91
N ALA A 16 -2.85 -3.12 5.65
CA ALA A 16 -3.51 -1.84 5.40
C ALA A 16 -4.35 -1.43 6.63
N SER A 17 -4.50 -0.13 6.90
CA SER A 17 -5.48 0.33 7.90
C SER A 17 -6.94 0.09 7.45
N GLY A 18 -7.15 -0.03 6.14
CA GLY A 18 -8.48 -0.07 5.49
C GLY A 18 -9.06 1.31 5.17
N GLY A 19 -8.40 2.40 5.60
CA GLY A 19 -8.87 3.76 5.36
C GLY A 19 -10.18 4.11 6.06
N PRO A 20 -10.71 5.33 5.85
CA PRO A 20 -11.96 5.79 6.46
C PRO A 20 -13.22 5.07 5.95
N PHE A 21 -13.14 4.37 4.82
CA PHE A 21 -14.30 3.76 4.15
C PHE A 21 -14.30 2.24 4.21
N ARG A 22 -13.54 1.66 5.15
CA ARG A 22 -13.59 0.21 5.42
C ARG A 22 -15.04 -0.22 5.70
N GLY A 23 -15.52 -1.20 4.95
CA GLY A 23 -16.88 -1.74 5.05
C GLY A 23 -17.95 -0.95 4.28
N PHE A 24 -17.57 0.07 3.51
CA PHE A 24 -18.50 0.77 2.61
C PHE A 24 -18.78 -0.09 1.37
N THR A 25 -20.00 0.00 0.84
CA THR A 25 -20.34 -0.53 -0.48
C THR A 25 -19.93 0.45 -1.58
N ARG A 26 -19.86 -0.03 -2.83
CA ARG A 26 -19.57 0.82 -3.99
C ARG A 26 -20.57 1.98 -4.13
N GLU A 27 -21.84 1.77 -3.80
CA GLU A 27 -22.87 2.82 -3.84
C GLU A 27 -22.62 3.91 -2.80
N GLN A 28 -22.19 3.53 -1.59
CA GLN A 28 -21.87 4.51 -0.53
C GLN A 28 -20.65 5.36 -0.90
N LEU A 29 -19.71 4.81 -1.67
CA LEU A 29 -18.53 5.53 -2.14
C LEU A 29 -18.83 6.61 -3.18
N LYS A 30 -19.98 6.57 -3.87
CA LYS A 30 -20.36 7.57 -4.88
C LYS A 30 -20.49 8.98 -4.30
N GLU A 31 -20.98 9.07 -3.07
CA GLU A 31 -21.26 10.34 -2.38
C GLU A 31 -20.10 10.82 -1.51
N VAL A 32 -18.93 10.17 -1.59
CA VAL A 32 -17.75 10.53 -0.79
C VAL A 32 -17.19 11.87 -1.26
N THR A 33 -17.04 12.78 -0.31
CA THR A 33 -16.48 14.11 -0.52
C THR A 33 -14.99 14.18 -0.16
N PRO A 34 -14.26 15.18 -0.69
CA PRO A 34 -12.86 15.42 -0.31
C PRO A 34 -12.66 15.57 1.19
N ALA A 35 -13.58 16.27 1.87
CA ALA A 35 -13.54 16.47 3.31
C ALA A 35 -13.71 15.18 4.12
N GLN A 36 -14.48 14.19 3.60
CA GLN A 36 -14.58 12.87 4.22
C GLN A 36 -13.33 12.04 3.97
N ALA A 37 -12.78 12.07 2.76
CA ALA A 37 -11.56 11.31 2.41
C ALA A 37 -10.35 11.72 3.26
N LEU A 38 -10.29 12.98 3.74
CA LEU A 38 -9.21 13.47 4.60
C LEU A 38 -9.32 13.07 6.08
N LYS A 39 -10.38 12.35 6.50
CA LYS A 39 -10.59 11.93 7.90
C LYS A 39 -10.00 10.55 8.17
N HIS A 40 -8.68 10.40 8.09
CA HIS A 40 -8.03 9.10 8.34
C HIS A 40 -8.14 8.68 9.83
N PRO A 41 -8.47 7.41 10.14
CA PRO A 41 -8.72 6.95 11.52
C PRO A 41 -7.47 6.88 12.40
N THR A 42 -6.30 6.55 11.82
CA THR A 42 -5.07 6.26 12.58
C THR A 42 -3.97 7.32 12.45
N TRP A 43 -3.67 7.75 11.22
CA TRP A 43 -2.52 8.59 10.89
C TRP A 43 -2.91 10.03 10.56
N ALA A 44 -2.09 10.98 10.97
CA ALA A 44 -2.13 12.37 10.50
C ALA A 44 -1.13 12.53 9.35
N MET A 45 -1.62 12.77 8.14
CA MET A 45 -0.80 12.76 6.93
C MET A 45 -1.19 13.86 5.95
N GLY A 46 -0.40 14.05 4.89
CA GLY A 46 -0.70 15.00 3.82
C GLY A 46 -1.88 14.61 2.95
N LYS A 47 -2.40 15.56 2.15
CA LYS A 47 -3.57 15.41 1.28
C LYS A 47 -3.52 14.15 0.40
N VAL A 48 -2.44 13.98 -0.37
CA VAL A 48 -2.32 12.89 -1.36
C VAL A 48 -2.31 11.52 -0.70
N VAL A 49 -1.41 11.31 0.26
CA VAL A 49 -1.31 10.02 0.98
C VAL A 49 -2.60 9.69 1.74
N THR A 50 -3.28 10.70 2.29
CA THR A 50 -4.57 10.49 2.98
C THR A 50 -5.66 10.01 2.02
N THR A 51 -5.78 10.64 0.85
CA THR A 51 -6.73 10.19 -0.18
C THR A 51 -6.34 8.85 -0.79
N ASN A 52 -5.05 8.61 -1.04
CA ASN A 52 -4.55 7.31 -1.49
C ASN A 52 -4.85 6.19 -0.48
N SER A 53 -4.81 6.50 0.83
CA SER A 53 -5.22 5.56 1.87
C SER A 53 -6.73 5.37 1.95
N ALA A 54 -7.54 6.30 1.46
CA ALA A 54 -8.98 6.08 1.34
C ALA A 54 -9.29 5.17 0.15
N THR A 55 -8.65 5.41 -1.00
CA THR A 55 -8.87 4.66 -2.25
C THR A 55 -8.15 3.32 -2.32
N MET A 56 -7.34 2.99 -1.31
CA MET A 56 -6.34 1.89 -1.32
C MET A 56 -5.25 2.02 -2.40
N VAL A 57 -5.17 3.13 -3.13
CA VAL A 57 -4.04 3.40 -4.04
C VAL A 57 -2.72 3.40 -3.28
N ASN A 58 -2.70 3.87 -2.03
CA ASN A 58 -1.49 3.83 -1.19
C ASN A 58 -0.99 2.39 -1.04
N LYS A 59 -1.90 1.45 -0.79
CA LYS A 59 -1.55 0.03 -0.66
C LYS A 59 -1.13 -0.57 -2.01
N GLY A 60 -1.74 -0.13 -3.12
CA GLY A 60 -1.29 -0.49 -4.46
C GLY A 60 0.15 -0.04 -4.74
N LEU A 61 0.50 1.21 -4.41
CA LEU A 61 1.86 1.73 -4.54
C LEU A 61 2.85 0.95 -3.66
N GLU A 62 2.48 0.64 -2.41
CA GLU A 62 3.31 -0.14 -1.49
C GLU A 62 3.55 -1.59 -1.96
N ILE A 63 2.63 -2.18 -2.74
CA ILE A 63 2.85 -3.50 -3.36
C ILE A 63 3.93 -3.42 -4.45
N ILE A 64 3.88 -2.38 -5.29
CA ILE A 64 4.91 -2.13 -6.31
C ILE A 64 6.25 -1.83 -5.64
N GLU A 65 6.25 -1.00 -4.59
CA GLU A 65 7.44 -0.70 -3.79
C GLU A 65 8.05 -1.97 -3.16
N ALA A 66 7.24 -2.82 -2.52
CA ALA A 66 7.71 -4.06 -1.91
C ALA A 66 8.34 -5.01 -2.93
N HIS A 67 7.76 -5.11 -4.13
CA HIS A 67 8.35 -5.86 -5.23
C HIS A 67 9.74 -5.31 -5.60
N LEU A 68 9.85 -3.99 -5.81
CA LEU A 68 11.10 -3.33 -6.21
C LEU A 68 12.19 -3.37 -5.13
N LEU A 69 11.81 -3.22 -3.86
CA LEU A 69 12.75 -3.18 -2.74
C LEU A 69 13.27 -4.56 -2.35
N PHE A 70 12.42 -5.59 -2.44
CA PHE A 70 12.71 -6.90 -1.87
C PHE A 70 12.81 -8.04 -2.89
N ASP A 71 12.62 -7.75 -4.19
CA ASP A 71 12.66 -8.76 -5.25
C ASP A 71 11.71 -9.95 -4.97
N VAL A 72 10.47 -9.62 -4.59
CA VAL A 72 9.39 -10.59 -4.33
C VAL A 72 8.33 -10.42 -5.40
N SER A 73 7.97 -11.51 -6.09
CA SER A 73 6.96 -11.47 -7.15
C SER A 73 5.58 -11.07 -6.62
N PHE A 74 4.77 -10.41 -7.45
CA PHE A 74 3.47 -9.87 -7.04
C PHE A 74 2.50 -10.92 -6.48
N ASP A 75 2.53 -12.16 -6.98
CA ASP A 75 1.73 -13.29 -6.48
C ASP A 75 2.14 -13.72 -5.06
N ARG A 76 3.36 -13.35 -4.63
CA ARG A 76 3.91 -13.60 -3.28
C ARG A 76 3.81 -12.38 -2.36
N ILE A 77 3.01 -11.37 -2.73
CA ILE A 77 2.70 -10.22 -1.88
C ILE A 77 1.20 -10.23 -1.55
N ALA A 78 0.85 -10.61 -0.32
CA ALA A 78 -0.51 -10.56 0.18
C ALA A 78 -0.83 -9.22 0.86
N VAL A 79 -2.10 -8.85 0.87
CA VAL A 79 -2.62 -7.69 1.59
C VAL A 79 -3.67 -8.14 2.59
N THR A 80 -3.62 -7.61 3.81
CA THR A 80 -4.66 -7.80 4.82
C THR A 80 -4.98 -6.49 5.51
N VAL A 81 -6.25 -6.29 5.87
CA VAL A 81 -6.71 -5.11 6.59
C VAL A 81 -6.53 -5.35 8.10
N HIS A 82 -5.70 -4.52 8.72
CA HIS A 82 -5.41 -4.50 10.15
C HIS A 82 -5.71 -3.10 10.72
N PRO A 83 -6.96 -2.83 11.14
CA PRO A 83 -7.39 -1.48 11.48
C PRO A 83 -6.66 -0.91 12.70
N GLN A 84 -6.13 -1.76 13.59
CA GLN A 84 -5.37 -1.32 14.75
C GLN A 84 -3.99 -0.75 14.38
N SER A 85 -3.46 -1.07 13.19
CA SER A 85 -2.16 -0.59 12.69
C SER A 85 -1.00 -0.79 13.68
N VAL A 86 -1.04 -1.86 14.47
CA VAL A 86 0.03 -2.23 15.40
C VAL A 86 1.01 -3.19 14.75
N VAL A 87 0.49 -4.15 13.97
CA VAL A 87 1.30 -4.97 13.06
C VAL A 87 1.47 -4.19 11.77
N HIS A 88 2.70 -3.85 11.41
CA HIS A 88 3.00 -2.95 10.28
C HIS A 88 3.22 -3.67 8.96
N SER A 89 3.71 -4.91 9.03
CA SER A 89 3.81 -5.90 7.94
C SER A 89 4.41 -7.19 8.51
N MET A 90 4.35 -8.26 7.72
CA MET A 90 4.85 -9.58 8.10
C MET A 90 5.58 -10.27 6.95
N VAL A 91 6.43 -11.22 7.30
CA VAL A 91 7.12 -12.11 6.36
C VAL A 91 6.79 -13.55 6.72
N GLU A 92 6.23 -14.29 5.78
CA GLU A 92 6.00 -15.73 5.84
C GLU A 92 7.22 -16.45 5.27
N PHE A 93 7.72 -17.47 5.96
CA PHE A 93 8.84 -18.29 5.55
C PHE A 93 8.40 -19.65 5.02
N ILE A 94 9.28 -20.34 4.29
CA ILE A 94 8.99 -21.65 3.66
C ILE A 94 8.63 -22.77 4.64
N ASP A 95 8.91 -22.59 5.94
CA ASP A 95 8.52 -23.52 7.01
C ASP A 95 7.14 -23.21 7.61
N GLY A 96 6.45 -22.20 7.08
CA GLY A 96 5.13 -21.74 7.54
C GLY A 96 5.17 -20.77 8.73
N SER A 97 6.36 -20.44 9.25
CA SER A 97 6.49 -19.44 10.29
C SER A 97 6.29 -18.02 9.75
N ILE A 98 5.78 -17.12 10.61
CA ILE A 98 5.59 -15.71 10.28
C ILE A 98 6.34 -14.86 11.30
N ILE A 99 7.13 -13.90 10.79
CA ILE A 99 7.72 -12.83 11.60
C ILE A 99 6.99 -11.53 11.30
N ALA A 100 6.48 -10.89 12.34
CA ALA A 100 5.77 -9.63 12.28
C ALA A 100 6.58 -8.52 12.97
N GLN A 101 6.60 -7.32 12.38
CA GLN A 101 7.07 -6.14 13.09
C GLN A 101 5.88 -5.42 13.71
N CYS A 102 5.90 -5.29 15.05
CA CYS A 102 4.81 -4.71 15.82
C CYS A 102 5.29 -3.52 16.67
N SER A 103 4.55 -2.41 16.62
CA SER A 103 4.72 -1.26 17.51
C SER A 103 3.48 -0.38 17.46
N PRO A 104 3.24 0.51 18.45
CA PRO A 104 2.28 1.59 18.24
C PRO A 104 2.60 2.36 16.94
N PRO A 105 1.57 2.88 16.23
CA PRO A 105 1.77 3.61 14.98
C PRO A 105 2.48 4.94 15.26
N ASP A 106 3.77 5.00 14.93
CA ASP A 106 4.61 6.21 15.03
C ASP A 106 5.73 6.15 13.99
N MET A 107 5.75 7.13 13.07
CA MET A 107 6.75 7.21 11.99
C MET A 107 8.19 7.39 12.49
N LYS A 108 8.40 7.80 13.74
CA LYS A 108 9.75 7.92 14.30
C LYS A 108 10.49 6.58 14.30
N LEU A 109 9.79 5.46 14.49
CA LEU A 109 10.42 4.13 14.52
C LEU A 109 11.01 3.73 13.15
N PRO A 110 10.24 3.69 12.04
CA PRO A 110 10.80 3.35 10.72
C PRO A 110 11.85 4.37 10.26
N ILE A 111 11.68 5.67 10.56
CA ILE A 111 12.68 6.70 10.24
C ILE A 111 14.01 6.41 10.97
N ALA A 112 13.96 6.17 12.28
CA ALA A 112 15.18 5.86 13.05
C ALA A 112 15.86 4.59 12.56
N LEU A 113 15.09 3.55 12.20
CA LEU A 113 15.63 2.34 11.58
C LEU A 113 16.34 2.63 10.27
N GLY A 114 15.73 3.40 9.36
CA GLY A 114 16.35 3.78 8.09
C GLY A 114 17.65 4.58 8.24
N MET A 115 17.77 5.37 9.31
CA MET A 115 18.96 6.20 9.58
C MET A 115 20.10 5.45 10.27
N THR A 116 19.80 4.40 11.03
CA THR A 116 20.78 3.80 11.97
C THR A 116 21.00 2.31 11.78
N TRP A 117 20.32 1.68 10.81
CA TRP A 117 20.51 0.26 10.54
C TRP A 117 21.99 -0.09 10.32
N PRO A 118 22.52 -1.18 10.92
CA PRO A 118 21.79 -2.24 11.65
C PRO A 118 21.55 -1.96 13.14
N ASP A 119 21.99 -0.82 13.67
CA ASP A 119 21.81 -0.45 15.07
C ASP A 119 20.39 0.04 15.37
N ARG A 120 20.06 0.13 16.67
CA ARG A 120 18.77 0.63 17.15
C ARG A 120 18.95 1.81 18.08
N VAL A 121 18.18 2.88 17.83
CA VAL A 121 18.09 4.00 18.75
C VAL A 121 17.12 3.67 19.89
N PRO A 122 17.52 3.79 21.18
CA PRO A 122 16.65 3.50 22.31
C PRO A 122 15.54 4.56 22.46
N ASN A 123 14.40 4.15 23.03
CA ASN A 123 13.31 5.03 23.49
C ASN A 123 12.68 5.95 22.40
N ILE A 124 12.67 5.51 21.14
CA ILE A 124 12.04 6.24 20.03
C ILE A 124 10.51 6.28 20.11
N THR A 125 9.89 5.17 20.52
CA THR A 125 8.43 5.03 20.66
C THR A 125 8.14 4.13 21.87
N PRO A 126 7.00 4.32 22.57
CA PRO A 126 6.61 3.40 23.63
C PRO A 126 6.42 1.97 23.09
N PRO A 127 6.82 0.93 23.84
CA PRO A 127 6.55 -0.45 23.44
C PRO A 127 5.06 -0.78 23.57
N VAL A 128 4.60 -1.82 22.86
CA VAL A 128 3.27 -2.39 23.11
C VAL A 128 3.22 -2.91 24.55
N ASN A 129 2.21 -2.48 25.31
CA ASN A 129 2.05 -2.90 26.70
C ASN A 129 1.30 -4.23 26.81
N PHE A 130 2.03 -5.33 26.95
CA PHE A 130 1.47 -6.68 27.11
C PHE A 130 0.92 -7.00 28.51
N SER A 131 0.94 -6.07 29.48
CA SER A 131 0.20 -6.25 30.73
C SER A 131 -1.32 -6.08 30.59
N LYS A 132 -1.76 -5.57 29.43
CA LYS A 132 -3.16 -5.41 29.05
C LYS A 132 -3.53 -6.41 27.97
N ALA A 133 -4.80 -6.83 27.95
CA ALA A 133 -5.34 -7.60 26.84
C ALA A 133 -5.41 -6.76 25.57
N HIS A 134 -5.13 -7.37 24.42
CA HIS A 134 -5.23 -6.77 23.09
C HIS A 134 -6.01 -7.68 22.16
N THR A 135 -6.72 -7.08 21.21
CA THR A 135 -7.35 -7.78 20.09
C THR A 135 -6.80 -7.19 18.80
N TRP A 136 -6.14 -8.01 18.01
CA TRP A 136 -5.69 -7.66 16.66
C TRP A 136 -6.52 -8.45 15.67
N THR A 137 -7.18 -7.73 14.77
CA THR A 137 -8.00 -8.33 13.71
C THR A 137 -7.29 -8.19 12.37
N PHE A 138 -7.48 -9.19 11.52
CA PHE A 138 -6.97 -9.26 10.16
C PHE A 138 -8.12 -9.70 9.28
N GLU A 139 -8.44 -8.88 8.28
CA GLU A 139 -9.54 -9.12 7.35
C GLU A 139 -8.97 -9.16 5.92
N PRO A 140 -9.56 -9.95 5.00
CA PRO A 140 -9.22 -9.83 3.59
C PRO A 140 -9.59 -8.44 3.07
N LEU A 141 -8.81 -7.93 2.12
CA LEU A 141 -9.19 -6.71 1.39
C LEU A 141 -10.27 -7.06 0.37
N ASP A 142 -11.33 -6.26 0.32
CA ASP A 142 -12.34 -6.33 -0.74
C ASP A 142 -11.81 -5.61 -1.99
N GLU A 143 -11.17 -6.36 -2.89
CA GLU A 143 -10.63 -5.82 -4.14
C GLU A 143 -11.71 -5.53 -5.20
N GLU A 144 -12.97 -5.94 -5.00
CA GLU A 144 -14.09 -5.54 -5.87
C GLU A 144 -14.52 -4.10 -5.57
N VAL A 145 -14.55 -3.73 -4.29
CA VAL A 145 -14.80 -2.35 -3.86
C VAL A 145 -13.56 -1.48 -4.05
N PHE A 146 -12.37 -1.99 -3.72
CA PHE A 146 -11.10 -1.26 -3.78
C PHE A 146 -10.16 -1.79 -4.86
N ALA A 147 -10.54 -1.56 -6.13
CA ALA A 147 -9.83 -2.08 -7.31
C ALA A 147 -8.38 -1.59 -7.49
N ALA A 148 -7.96 -0.54 -6.77
CA ALA A 148 -6.61 0.03 -6.89
C ALA A 148 -5.49 -1.00 -6.65
N VAL A 149 -5.70 -1.95 -5.72
CA VAL A 149 -4.71 -3.00 -5.43
C VAL A 149 -4.59 -3.99 -6.59
N ARG A 150 -5.72 -4.41 -7.18
CA ARG A 150 -5.75 -5.26 -8.38
C ARG A 150 -5.00 -4.58 -9.54
N LEU A 151 -5.29 -3.30 -9.79
CA LEU A 151 -4.63 -2.52 -10.84
C LEU A 151 -3.13 -2.39 -10.62
N ALA A 152 -2.69 -2.19 -9.37
CA ALA A 152 -1.28 -2.13 -9.03
C ALA A 152 -0.52 -3.44 -9.34
N ARG A 153 -1.15 -4.60 -9.10
CA ARG A 153 -0.58 -5.91 -9.48
C ARG A 153 -0.48 -6.06 -11.00
N GLU A 154 -1.49 -5.58 -11.73
CA GLU A 154 -1.49 -5.63 -13.19
C GLU A 154 -0.37 -4.78 -13.78
N VAL A 155 -0.28 -3.50 -13.41
CA VAL A 155 0.77 -2.60 -13.93
C VAL A 155 2.16 -3.01 -13.46
N GLY A 156 2.27 -3.52 -12.23
CA GLY A 156 3.51 -4.07 -11.70
C GLY A 156 4.00 -5.25 -12.53
N SER A 157 3.11 -6.17 -12.88
CA SER A 157 3.43 -7.35 -13.71
C SER A 157 3.75 -6.98 -15.15
N LYS A 158 3.07 -5.97 -15.72
CA LYS A 158 3.39 -5.42 -17.04
C LYS A 158 4.75 -4.72 -17.06
N GLY A 159 5.18 -4.14 -15.94
CA GLY A 159 6.47 -3.47 -15.80
C GLY A 159 6.62 -2.25 -16.72
N LEU A 160 7.84 -2.00 -17.20
CA LEU A 160 8.18 -0.87 -18.06
C LEU A 160 7.69 0.46 -17.46
N THR A 161 6.92 1.24 -18.23
CA THR A 161 6.38 2.54 -17.82
C THR A 161 4.99 2.46 -17.19
N TYR A 162 4.37 1.28 -17.10
CA TYR A 162 3.01 1.13 -16.56
C TYR A 162 2.89 1.57 -15.07
N PRO A 163 3.82 1.20 -14.16
CA PRO A 163 3.78 1.72 -12.78
C PRO A 163 3.92 3.25 -12.69
N ALA A 164 4.72 3.85 -13.58
CA ALA A 164 4.88 5.30 -13.64
C ALA A 164 3.59 6.00 -14.09
N VAL A 165 2.89 5.42 -15.08
CA VAL A 165 1.59 5.90 -15.55
C VAL A 165 0.53 5.75 -14.44
N TYR A 166 0.50 4.63 -13.73
CA TYR A 166 -0.39 4.43 -12.57
C TYR A 166 -0.20 5.53 -11.51
N ASN A 167 1.06 5.84 -11.15
CA ASN A 167 1.35 6.90 -10.17
C ASN A 167 0.97 8.29 -10.70
N ALA A 168 1.35 8.62 -11.94
CA ALA A 168 1.08 9.93 -12.52
C ALA A 168 -0.43 10.20 -12.69
N ALA A 169 -1.18 9.20 -13.17
CA ALA A 169 -2.63 9.30 -13.27
C ALA A 169 -3.28 9.50 -11.90
N ASN A 170 -2.81 8.78 -10.88
CA ASN A 170 -3.29 8.96 -9.51
C ASN A 170 -3.07 10.38 -8.98
N GLU A 171 -1.88 10.95 -9.16
CA GLU A 171 -1.58 12.31 -8.67
C GLU A 171 -2.56 13.34 -9.27
N GLN A 172 -2.82 13.26 -10.57
CA GLN A 172 -3.75 14.15 -11.27
C GLN A 172 -5.21 13.91 -10.86
N ALA A 173 -5.62 12.64 -10.73
CA ALA A 173 -6.98 12.30 -10.33
C ALA A 173 -7.29 12.73 -8.88
N VAL A 174 -6.32 12.57 -7.96
CA VAL A 174 -6.45 13.05 -6.58
C VAL A 174 -6.59 14.57 -6.56
N GLU A 175 -5.79 15.30 -7.33
CA GLU A 175 -5.94 16.75 -7.43
C GLU A 175 -7.32 17.16 -7.97
N ALA A 176 -7.77 16.54 -9.06
CA ALA A 176 -9.09 16.78 -9.64
C ALA A 176 -10.24 16.50 -8.66
N PHE A 177 -10.14 15.44 -7.85
CA PHE A 177 -11.13 15.12 -6.82
C PHE A 177 -11.19 16.21 -5.75
N HIS A 178 -10.04 16.68 -5.26
CA HIS A 178 -10.00 17.77 -4.26
C HIS A 178 -10.45 19.12 -4.81
N ASP A 179 -10.33 19.33 -6.12
CA ASP A 179 -10.89 20.48 -6.84
C ASP A 179 -12.40 20.34 -7.14
N ASN A 180 -13.04 19.23 -6.71
CA ASN A 180 -14.44 18.90 -7.00
C ASN A 180 -14.76 18.79 -8.51
N LYS A 181 -13.77 18.39 -9.33
CA LYS A 181 -13.94 18.19 -10.78
C LYS A 181 -14.41 16.77 -11.12
N ILE A 182 -14.13 15.81 -10.26
CA ILE A 182 -14.52 14.40 -10.38
C ILE A 182 -15.01 13.89 -9.02
N GLY A 183 -15.80 12.82 -9.04
CA GLY A 183 -16.21 12.05 -7.88
C GLY A 183 -15.13 11.11 -7.35
N TYR A 184 -15.39 10.52 -6.18
CA TYR A 184 -14.42 9.67 -5.50
C TYR A 184 -14.10 8.37 -6.27
N LEU A 185 -15.11 7.71 -6.83
CA LEU A 185 -14.92 6.48 -7.63
C LEU A 185 -14.15 6.75 -8.93
N GLU A 186 -14.33 7.94 -9.50
CA GLU A 186 -13.67 8.34 -10.75
C GLU A 186 -12.14 8.40 -10.61
N ILE A 187 -11.60 8.50 -9.38
CA ILE A 187 -10.15 8.46 -9.16
C ILE A 187 -9.56 7.17 -9.72
N VAL A 188 -10.14 6.01 -9.35
CA VAL A 188 -9.61 4.70 -9.76
C VAL A 188 -10.01 4.39 -11.21
N GLU A 189 -11.18 4.84 -11.66
CA GLU A 189 -11.65 4.69 -13.04
C GLU A 189 -10.71 5.43 -14.02
N ILE A 190 -10.31 6.66 -13.72
CA ILE A 190 -9.35 7.44 -14.54
C ILE A 190 -7.98 6.77 -14.57
N ILE A 191 -7.51 6.21 -13.44
CA ILE A 191 -6.25 5.46 -13.41
C ILE A 191 -6.33 4.26 -14.38
N GLU A 192 -7.40 3.48 -14.29
CA GLU A 192 -7.63 2.29 -15.15
C GLU A 192 -7.71 2.68 -16.64
N GLU A 193 -8.49 3.71 -16.99
CA GLU A 193 -8.61 4.21 -18.37
C GLU A 193 -7.28 4.70 -18.94
N THR A 194 -6.49 5.41 -18.11
CA THR A 194 -5.17 5.92 -18.52
C THR A 194 -4.20 4.77 -18.78
N ILE A 195 -4.22 3.73 -17.94
CA ILE A 195 -3.41 2.52 -18.13
C ILE A 195 -3.80 1.77 -19.39
N GLN A 196 -5.10 1.63 -19.66
CA GLN A 196 -5.61 0.94 -20.85
C GLN A 196 -5.26 1.67 -22.15
N SER A 197 -5.19 3.01 -22.10
CA SER A 197 -4.81 3.85 -23.23
C SER A 197 -3.29 3.91 -23.46
N HIS A 198 -2.49 3.44 -22.50
CA HIS A 198 -1.04 3.51 -22.56
C HIS A 198 -0.42 2.34 -23.32
N SER A 199 0.47 2.66 -24.26
CA SER A 199 1.34 1.69 -24.93
C SER A 199 2.80 1.96 -24.57
N ALA A 200 3.54 0.89 -24.23
CA ALA A 200 4.94 0.98 -23.84
C ALA A 200 5.91 0.97 -25.04
N ASP A 201 5.42 1.19 -26.28
CA ASP A 201 6.17 1.03 -27.54
C ASP A 201 7.54 1.76 -27.58
N PHE A 202 7.71 2.84 -26.82
CA PHE A 202 8.99 3.55 -26.74
C PHE A 202 10.05 2.82 -25.87
N ALA A 203 9.62 2.02 -24.89
CA ALA A 203 10.52 1.26 -24.02
C ALA A 203 11.04 -0.02 -24.70
N ASP A 204 10.23 -0.66 -25.54
CA ASP A 204 10.63 -1.86 -26.30
C ASP A 204 11.72 -1.56 -27.35
N GLN A 205 11.71 -0.36 -27.94
CA GLN A 205 12.76 0.10 -28.87
C GLN A 205 14.11 0.35 -28.18
N LEU A 206 14.11 0.74 -26.90
CA LEU A 206 15.33 0.97 -26.11
C LEU A 206 15.95 -0.33 -25.57
N ILE A 207 15.14 -1.36 -25.32
CA ILE A 207 15.62 -2.68 -24.89
C ILE A 207 16.12 -3.51 -26.08
N SER A 208 15.41 -3.45 -27.22
CA SER A 208 15.81 -4.14 -28.45
C SER A 208 17.06 -3.56 -29.12
N SER A 209 17.42 -2.30 -28.86
CA SER A 209 18.64 -1.68 -29.38
C SER A 209 19.90 -1.94 -28.53
N LYS A 210 19.77 -2.67 -27.40
CA LYS A 210 20.88 -3.04 -26.51
C LYS A 210 21.30 -4.52 -26.60
N ASN A 211 20.71 -5.30 -27.52
CA ASN A 211 21.11 -6.67 -27.82
C ASN A 211 21.67 -6.78 -29.25
#